data_AF-A0A497JGE7-F1
#
_entry.id   AF-A0A497JGE7-F1
#
_cell.length_a   1.000
_cell.length_b   1.000
_cell.length_c   1.000
_cell.angle_alpha   90.00
_cell.angle_beta   90.00
_cell.angle_gamma   90.00
#
_symmetry.space_group_name_H-M   'P 1'
#
loop_
_entity.id
_entity.type
_entity.pdbx_description
1 polymer ?
#
loop_
_entity_poly.entity_id
_entity_poly.type
_entity_poly.pdbx_seq_one_letter_code
_entity_poly.pdbx_strand_id
1 'polypeptide(L)'
;MEEILEEEQQIQGEGETPIETPEEGQEETPEKEPQEKPEEDVEELKRKNRQLYARLKKVEEQLKKYKAQTKASEEVGIDPVQLVKTVSVLKDYSPEEVDFISKIAKAEGVSLEEAVKMPEVQLYIQARREKVAKEQKVPEPSSPSSTTKEITPEEIAKMSDEEFRKFEEEMKKKMAGGSGI
;
A
#
# COMPACT_ATOMS: atom_id res chain seq x y z
N MET A 1 71.71 -15.10 -31.29
CA MET A 1 71.20 -16.16 -30.41
C MET A 1 69.82 -15.71 -29.95
N GLU A 2 68.72 -16.19 -30.49
CA GLU A 2 68.42 -17.14 -31.60
C GLU A 2 67.02 -16.70 -32.14
N GLU A 3 66.86 -16.45 -33.44
CA GLU A 3 66.25 -17.35 -34.46
C GLU A 3 64.74 -17.62 -34.22
N ILE A 4 63.78 -16.95 -34.91
CA ILE A 4 63.16 -17.12 -36.27
C ILE A 4 62.17 -18.31 -36.38
N LEU A 5 61.06 -18.29 -37.16
CA LEU A 5 60.66 -17.40 -38.27
C LEU A 5 59.55 -16.36 -37.92
N GLU A 6 58.29 -16.32 -38.39
CA GLU A 6 57.40 -17.29 -39.07
C GLU A 6 56.42 -16.64 -40.10
N GLU A 7 55.31 -17.32 -40.46
CA GLU A 7 54.37 -17.11 -41.59
C GLU A 7 52.94 -16.68 -41.13
N GLU A 8 52.01 -16.13 -41.94
CA GLU A 8 51.85 -16.14 -43.41
C GLU A 8 51.13 -14.87 -43.97
N GLN A 9 51.32 -14.68 -45.28
CA GLN A 9 50.83 -13.72 -46.28
C GLN A 9 49.36 -13.19 -46.14
N GLN A 10 49.02 -11.92 -46.43
CA GLN A 10 49.09 -11.14 -47.70
C GLN A 10 48.08 -11.61 -48.78
N ILE A 11 47.18 -10.71 -49.24
CA ILE A 11 47.00 -10.36 -50.68
C ILE A 11 46.53 -8.88 -50.80
N GLN A 12 47.09 -8.13 -51.75
CA GLN A 12 46.65 -6.79 -52.20
C GLN A 12 45.79 -6.92 -53.47
N GLY A 13 45.10 -5.83 -53.86
CA GLY A 13 44.51 -5.73 -55.20
C GLY A 13 43.86 -4.37 -55.45
N GLU A 14 44.60 -3.49 -56.14
CA GLU A 14 44.23 -2.78 -57.40
C GLU A 14 42.84 -2.11 -57.52
N GLY A 15 42.65 -0.96 -58.18
CA GLY A 15 43.57 -0.16 -58.98
C GLY A 15 42.83 0.59 -60.10
N GLU A 16 42.73 1.93 -59.97
CA GLU A 16 42.44 2.90 -61.04
C GLU A 16 41.04 2.94 -61.74
N THR A 17 40.73 4.13 -62.28
CA THR A 17 39.43 4.60 -62.80
C THR A 17 39.29 4.43 -64.33
N PRO A 18 38.07 4.52 -64.91
CA PRO A 18 37.77 5.76 -65.65
C PRO A 18 36.31 6.25 -65.65
N ILE A 19 36.14 7.45 -66.22
CA ILE A 19 34.90 8.21 -66.48
C ILE A 19 34.10 7.62 -67.65
N GLU A 20 32.77 7.59 -67.56
CA GLU A 20 31.89 7.74 -68.74
C GLU A 20 30.67 8.65 -68.43
N THR A 21 30.48 9.65 -69.28
CA THR A 21 29.24 10.44 -69.42
C THR A 21 28.90 10.51 -70.90
N PRO A 22 27.69 10.09 -71.29
CA PRO A 22 26.94 10.75 -72.37
C PRO A 22 25.50 11.03 -71.89
N GLU A 23 25.01 12.27 -71.88
CA GLU A 23 24.64 13.15 -73.01
C GLU A 23 23.22 12.88 -73.56
N GLU A 24 22.47 13.99 -73.62
CA GLU A 24 21.09 14.26 -74.05
C GLU A 24 20.08 13.15 -74.39
N GLY A 25 18.94 13.24 -73.69
CA GLY A 25 17.62 12.78 -74.15
C GLY A 25 16.53 13.72 -73.62
N GLN A 26 16.13 14.71 -74.42
CA GLN A 26 14.93 15.50 -74.15
C GLN A 26 13.69 14.63 -74.43
N GLU A 27 12.82 14.44 -73.44
CA GLU A 27 11.42 14.10 -73.72
C GLU A 27 10.50 14.67 -72.63
N GLU A 28 9.32 15.09 -73.08
CA GLU A 28 8.49 16.15 -72.52
C GLU A 28 7.97 15.93 -71.09
N THR A 29 7.85 17.03 -70.35
CA THR A 29 6.94 17.16 -69.21
C THR A 29 5.50 16.83 -69.60
N PRO A 30 4.80 15.95 -68.88
CA PRO A 30 3.49 16.28 -68.37
C PRO A 30 3.70 17.18 -67.14
N GLU A 31 3.37 18.46 -67.31
CA GLU A 31 3.30 19.44 -66.23
C GLU A 31 2.33 18.93 -65.16
N LYS A 32 2.87 18.29 -64.13
CA LYS A 32 2.06 17.81 -63.02
C LYS A 32 1.77 19.03 -62.15
N GLU A 33 0.61 19.63 -62.41
CA GLU A 33 0.03 20.74 -61.67
C GLU A 33 0.39 20.61 -60.18
N PRO A 34 0.85 21.69 -59.52
CA PRO A 34 0.99 21.67 -58.08
C PRO A 34 -0.43 21.50 -57.52
N GLN A 35 -0.80 20.26 -57.18
CA GLN A 35 -2.01 19.99 -56.44
C GLN A 35 -1.89 20.74 -55.12
N GLU A 36 -2.53 21.92 -55.08
CA GLU A 36 -2.79 22.66 -53.86
C GLU A 36 -3.52 21.69 -52.92
N LYS A 37 -2.76 21.13 -51.97
CA LYS A 37 -3.38 20.49 -50.82
C LYS A 37 -4.26 21.57 -50.19
N PRO A 38 -5.56 21.31 -49.98
CA PRO A 38 -6.45 22.33 -49.45
C PRO A 38 -5.83 22.89 -48.18
N GLU A 39 -5.73 24.22 -48.07
CA GLU A 39 -4.96 24.86 -46.99
C GLU A 39 -5.44 24.43 -45.60
N GLU A 40 -6.72 24.03 -45.51
CA GLU A 40 -7.36 23.36 -44.38
C GLU A 40 -6.58 22.14 -43.87
N ASP A 41 -6.10 21.23 -44.73
CA ASP A 41 -5.32 20.04 -44.34
C ASP A 41 -4.00 20.44 -43.66
N VAL A 42 -3.36 21.49 -44.17
CA VAL A 42 -2.07 21.98 -43.64
C VAL A 42 -2.28 22.69 -42.30
N GLU A 43 -3.35 23.46 -42.14
CA GLU A 43 -3.69 24.12 -40.88
C GLU A 43 -4.19 23.11 -39.82
N GLU A 44 -4.98 22.11 -40.21
CA GLU A 44 -5.34 20.98 -39.34
C GLU A 44 -4.10 20.20 -38.89
N LEU A 45 -3.14 19.91 -39.78
CA LEU A 45 -1.88 19.27 -39.41
C LEU A 45 -1.11 20.11 -38.38
N LYS A 46 -0.97 21.42 -38.62
CA LYS A 46 -0.33 22.36 -37.69
C LYS A 46 -1.04 22.37 -36.33
N ARG A 47 -2.37 22.33 -36.31
CA ARG A 47 -3.19 22.28 -35.08
C ARG A 47 -3.01 20.97 -34.32
N LYS A 48 -3.09 19.83 -35.00
CA LYS A 48 -2.87 18.48 -34.44
C LYS A 48 -1.45 18.34 -33.88
N ASN A 49 -0.44 18.81 -34.62
CA ASN A 49 0.95 18.81 -34.21
C ASN A 49 1.20 19.66 -32.94
N ARG A 50 0.67 20.89 -32.87
CA ARG A 50 0.71 21.72 -31.64
C ARG A 50 0.07 21.02 -30.44
N GLN A 51 -1.06 20.32 -30.63
CA GLN A 51 -1.71 19.56 -29.56
C GLN A 51 -0.86 18.37 -29.09
N LEU A 52 -0.18 17.67 -29.99
CA LEU A 52 0.73 16.57 -29.63
C LEU A 52 1.90 17.09 -28.79
N TYR A 53 2.58 18.17 -29.20
CA TYR A 53 3.64 18.79 -28.40
C TYR A 53 3.15 19.30 -27.04
N ALA A 54 1.96 19.90 -26.98
CA ALA A 54 1.36 20.33 -25.72
C ALA A 54 1.02 19.17 -24.77
N ARG A 55 0.63 18.00 -25.30
CA ARG A 55 0.42 16.78 -24.52
C ARG A 55 1.76 16.19 -24.06
N LEU A 56 2.74 16.07 -24.95
CA LEU A 56 4.07 15.55 -24.65
C LEU A 56 4.73 16.36 -23.52
N LYS A 57 4.76 17.69 -23.64
CA LYS A 57 5.32 18.57 -22.59
C LYS A 57 4.63 18.38 -21.23
N LYS A 58 3.30 18.23 -21.20
CA LYS A 58 2.57 17.96 -19.94
C LYS A 58 2.94 16.61 -19.33
N VAL A 59 3.10 15.57 -20.17
CA VAL A 59 3.52 14.23 -19.72
C VAL A 59 4.97 14.25 -19.23
N GLU A 60 5.87 14.95 -19.91
CA GLU A 60 7.26 15.15 -19.48
C GLU A 60 7.36 15.91 -18.15
N GLU A 61 6.58 16.98 -17.97
CA GLU A 61 6.50 17.71 -16.70
C GLU A 61 5.93 16.85 -15.56
N GLN A 62 4.89 16.05 -15.83
CA GLN A 62 4.36 15.08 -14.86
C GLN A 62 5.39 14.01 -14.53
N LEU A 63 6.02 13.39 -15.53
CA LEU A 63 7.05 12.36 -15.35
C LEU A 63 8.27 12.90 -14.61
N LYS A 64 8.65 14.16 -14.83
CA LYS A 64 9.70 14.84 -14.05
C LYS A 64 9.29 15.07 -12.59
N LYS A 65 8.03 15.45 -12.32
CA LYS A 65 7.48 15.58 -10.96
C LYS A 65 7.43 14.22 -10.25
N TYR A 66 6.93 13.17 -10.91
CA TYR A 66 6.92 11.81 -10.37
C TYR A 66 8.34 11.30 -10.11
N LYS A 67 9.28 11.43 -11.06
CA LYS A 67 10.68 11.04 -10.83
C LYS A 67 11.38 11.85 -9.73
N ALA A 68 11.00 13.10 -9.50
CA ALA A 68 11.50 13.86 -8.36
C ALA A 68 10.94 13.34 -7.02
N GLN A 69 9.68 12.91 -7.01
CA GLN A 69 9.06 12.27 -5.83
C GLN A 69 9.60 10.85 -5.57
N THR A 70 9.82 10.02 -6.60
CA THR A 70 10.38 8.67 -6.39
C THR A 70 11.83 8.72 -5.96
N LYS A 71 12.66 9.60 -6.55
CA LYS A 71 14.06 9.76 -6.13
C LYS A 71 14.22 10.24 -4.68
N ALA A 72 13.26 10.99 -4.16
CA ALA A 72 13.21 11.36 -2.74
C ALA A 72 12.81 10.18 -1.82
N SER A 73 12.38 9.06 -2.39
CA SER A 73 11.92 7.85 -1.68
C SER A 73 12.75 6.59 -1.96
N GLU A 74 13.64 6.60 -2.96
CA GLU A 74 14.39 5.43 -3.43
C GLU A 74 15.69 5.14 -2.63
N GLU A 75 16.16 6.05 -1.78
CA GLU A 75 17.40 5.88 -0.99
C GLU A 75 17.20 5.47 0.49
N VAL A 76 15.98 5.11 0.90
CA VAL A 76 15.77 4.46 2.20
C VAL A 76 15.95 2.95 2.04
N GLY A 77 17.21 2.50 2.12
CA GLY A 77 17.54 1.08 2.20
C GLY A 77 16.89 0.47 3.44
N ILE A 78 15.82 -0.32 3.25
CA ILE A 78 15.06 -0.93 4.34
C ILE A 78 15.92 -2.04 4.96
N ASP A 79 16.50 -1.77 6.13
CA ASP A 79 17.13 -2.81 6.95
C ASP A 79 16.03 -3.81 7.39
N PRO A 80 16.11 -5.10 6.98
CA PRO A 80 15.12 -6.10 7.37
C PRO A 80 15.06 -6.30 8.90
N VAL A 81 16.14 -6.02 9.63
CA VAL A 81 16.16 -6.12 11.09
C VAL A 81 15.35 -4.98 11.72
N GLN A 82 15.46 -3.75 11.20
CA GLN A 82 14.63 -2.63 11.65
C GLN A 82 13.15 -2.83 11.29
N LEU A 83 12.85 -3.41 10.12
CA LEU A 83 11.49 -3.76 9.74
C LEU A 83 10.88 -4.79 10.71
N VAL A 84 11.63 -5.85 11.05
CA VAL A 84 11.15 -6.87 12.02
C VAL A 84 10.94 -6.27 13.42
N LYS A 85 11.83 -5.37 13.87
CA LYS A 85 11.67 -4.68 15.18
C LYS A 85 10.43 -3.79 15.21
N THR A 86 10.25 -2.92 14.21
CA THR A 86 9.09 -2.02 14.12
C THR A 86 7.78 -2.80 14.01
N VAL A 87 7.71 -3.87 13.22
CA VAL A 87 6.54 -4.77 13.17
C VAL A 87 6.29 -5.44 14.52
N SER A 88 7.34 -5.92 15.21
CA SER A 88 7.22 -6.54 16.53
C SER A 88 6.69 -5.57 17.61
N VAL A 89 7.10 -4.30 17.55
CA VAL A 89 6.57 -3.23 18.41
C VAL A 89 5.11 -2.91 18.06
N LEU A 90 4.75 -2.89 16.78
CA LEU A 90 3.43 -2.46 16.32
C LEU A 90 2.34 -3.56 16.37
N LYS A 91 2.71 -4.83 16.55
CA LYS A 91 1.79 -6.00 16.51
C LYS A 91 0.61 -5.92 17.51
N ASP A 92 0.82 -5.30 18.67
CA ASP A 92 -0.14 -5.26 19.78
C ASP A 92 -1.08 -4.03 19.68
N TYR A 93 -1.06 -3.33 18.55
CA TYR A 93 -1.87 -2.15 18.26
C TYR A 93 -2.83 -2.42 17.11
N SER A 94 -4.06 -1.91 17.26
CA SER A 94 -5.07 -1.92 16.21
C SER A 94 -4.68 -0.99 15.04
N PRO A 95 -5.21 -1.19 13.81
CA PRO A 95 -4.84 -0.39 12.65
C PRO A 95 -5.00 1.13 12.87
N GLU A 96 -6.07 1.55 13.54
CA GLU A 96 -6.32 2.96 13.91
C GLU A 96 -5.33 3.52 14.95
N GLU A 97 -4.81 2.69 15.86
CA GLU A 97 -3.71 3.09 16.76
C GLU A 97 -2.41 3.25 15.96
N VAL A 98 -2.11 2.32 15.04
CA VAL A 98 -0.93 2.39 14.16
C VAL A 98 -0.97 3.63 13.27
N ASP A 99 -2.14 3.99 12.73
CA ASP A 99 -2.34 5.22 11.96
C ASP A 99 -2.08 6.49 12.80
N PHE A 100 -2.48 6.48 14.08
CA PHE A 100 -2.21 7.60 14.99
C PHE A 100 -0.72 7.70 15.31
N ILE A 101 -0.08 6.58 15.66
CA ILE A 101 1.37 6.48 15.88
C ILE A 101 2.15 6.96 14.63
N SER A 102 1.72 6.57 13.43
CA SER A 102 2.35 6.97 12.17
C SER A 102 2.24 8.48 11.91
N LYS A 103 1.11 9.11 12.27
CA LYS A 103 0.92 10.56 12.15
C LYS A 103 1.83 11.33 13.11
N ILE A 104 1.92 10.91 14.38
CA ILE A 104 2.79 11.54 15.38
C ILE A 104 4.27 11.35 15.02
N ALA A 105 4.69 10.13 14.65
CA ALA A 105 6.06 9.86 14.19
C ALA A 105 6.48 10.78 13.03
N LYS A 106 5.60 11.00 12.06
CA LYS A 106 5.83 11.92 10.93
C LYS A 106 5.81 13.40 11.31
N ALA A 107 5.03 13.79 12.30
CA ALA A 107 4.95 15.18 12.76
C ALA A 107 6.19 15.59 13.57
N GLU A 108 6.64 14.71 14.46
CA GLU A 108 7.79 14.94 15.35
C GLU A 108 9.13 14.54 14.72
N GLY A 109 9.11 13.83 13.59
CA GLY A 109 10.32 13.36 12.90
C GLY A 109 11.04 12.21 13.61
N VAL A 110 10.36 11.49 14.51
CA VAL A 110 10.90 10.39 15.32
C VAL A 110 10.58 9.02 14.72
N SER A 111 11.28 7.97 15.17
CA SER A 111 10.96 6.60 14.76
C SER A 111 9.62 6.14 15.32
N LEU A 112 8.99 5.13 14.68
CA LEU A 112 7.75 4.53 15.17
C LEU A 112 7.92 3.92 16.58
N GLU A 113 9.11 3.42 16.91
CA GLU A 113 9.43 2.87 18.24
C GLU A 113 9.55 3.94 19.33
N GLU A 114 9.86 5.18 18.96
CA GLU A 114 9.91 6.34 19.86
C GLU A 114 8.53 7.00 19.99
N ALA A 115 7.80 7.13 18.88
CA ALA A 115 6.42 7.63 18.87
C ALA A 115 5.51 6.82 19.82
N VAL A 116 5.64 5.49 19.87
CA VAL A 116 4.92 4.63 20.83
C VAL A 116 5.23 4.96 22.30
N LYS A 117 6.41 5.51 22.59
CA LYS A 117 6.82 5.91 23.95
C LYS A 117 6.39 7.32 24.33
N MET A 118 5.85 8.12 23.39
CA MET A 118 5.41 9.49 23.66
C MET A 118 4.15 9.52 24.54
N PRO A 119 4.05 10.44 25.52
CA PRO A 119 2.94 10.48 26.46
C PRO A 119 1.59 10.77 25.78
N GLU A 120 1.57 11.57 24.71
CA GLU A 120 0.37 11.88 23.92
C GLU A 120 -0.18 10.62 23.24
N VAL A 121 0.70 9.79 22.71
CA VAL A 121 0.38 8.53 22.04
C VAL A 121 -0.12 7.50 23.05
N GLN A 122 0.57 7.35 24.19
CA GLN A 122 0.11 6.46 25.27
C GLN A 122 -1.25 6.88 25.83
N LEU A 123 -1.48 8.18 26.05
CA LEU A 123 -2.77 8.69 26.53
C LEU A 123 -3.91 8.41 25.54
N TYR A 124 -3.68 8.65 24.24
CA TYR A 124 -4.67 8.34 23.19
C TYR A 124 -5.02 6.84 23.16
N ILE A 125 -3.99 5.98 23.20
CA ILE A 125 -4.14 4.51 23.20
C ILE A 125 -4.93 4.04 24.43
N GLN A 126 -4.58 4.54 25.62
CA GLN A 126 -5.28 4.20 26.87
C GLN A 126 -6.74 4.64 26.82
N ALA A 127 -7.02 5.90 26.46
CA ALA A 127 -8.39 6.42 26.36
C ALA A 127 -9.24 5.66 25.35
N ARG A 128 -8.65 5.27 24.20
CA ARG A 128 -9.36 4.48 23.17
C ARG A 128 -9.64 3.06 23.64
N ARG A 129 -8.68 2.39 24.29
CA ARG A 129 -8.87 1.05 24.88
C ARG A 129 -9.90 1.05 26.01
N GLU A 130 -9.88 2.07 26.87
CA GLU A 130 -10.88 2.24 27.91
C GLU A 130 -12.29 2.47 27.34
N LYS A 131 -12.40 3.28 26.27
CA LYS A 131 -13.67 3.49 25.56
C LYS A 131 -14.20 2.18 24.98
N VAL A 132 -13.37 1.40 24.26
CA VAL A 132 -13.76 0.09 23.71
C VAL A 132 -14.16 -0.87 24.82
N ALA A 133 -13.43 -0.92 25.95
CA ALA A 133 -13.78 -1.75 27.09
C ALA A 133 -15.10 -1.33 27.78
N LYS A 134 -15.45 -0.04 27.76
CA LYS A 134 -16.76 0.46 28.23
C LYS A 134 -17.89 0.12 27.27
N GLU A 135 -17.66 0.20 25.96
CA GLU A 135 -18.65 -0.11 24.93
C GLU A 135 -18.91 -1.63 24.79
N GLN A 136 -17.89 -2.47 25.01
CA GLN A 136 -18.03 -3.93 25.01
C GLN A 136 -18.61 -4.49 26.31
N LYS A 137 -18.55 -3.73 27.42
CA LYS A 137 -19.26 -4.11 28.64
C LYS A 137 -20.76 -3.95 28.43
N VAL A 138 -21.45 -5.08 28.21
CA VAL A 138 -22.90 -5.16 28.37
C VAL A 138 -23.24 -4.58 29.74
N PRO A 139 -24.05 -3.51 29.83
CA PRO A 139 -24.40 -2.93 31.11
C PRO A 139 -25.19 -3.97 31.92
N GLU A 140 -24.85 -4.12 33.20
CA GLU A 140 -25.64 -4.95 34.11
C GLU A 140 -27.09 -4.45 34.10
N PRO A 141 -28.09 -5.34 34.01
CA PRO A 141 -29.49 -4.94 33.90
C PRO A 141 -29.87 -4.11 35.13
N SER A 142 -30.25 -2.84 34.91
CA SER A 142 -30.54 -1.89 36.00
C SER A 142 -31.85 -2.17 36.76
N SER A 143 -32.46 -3.33 36.53
CA SER A 143 -33.57 -3.87 37.32
C SER A 143 -33.02 -4.83 38.37
N PRO A 144 -33.55 -4.85 39.60
CA PRO A 144 -33.34 -5.94 40.55
C PRO A 144 -34.11 -7.18 40.06
N SER A 145 -33.73 -7.74 38.91
CA SER A 145 -34.06 -9.11 38.55
C SER A 145 -33.50 -9.96 39.68
N SER A 146 -34.38 -10.65 40.40
CA SER A 146 -34.00 -11.41 41.59
C SER A 146 -32.81 -12.28 41.26
N THR A 147 -31.70 -12.11 41.96
CA THR A 147 -30.56 -13.02 41.88
C THR A 147 -30.92 -14.31 42.60
N THR A 148 -31.88 -15.05 42.04
CA THR A 148 -31.83 -16.50 42.08
C THR A 148 -30.48 -16.85 41.50
N LYS A 149 -29.49 -17.07 42.37
CA LYS A 149 -28.30 -17.84 42.02
C LYS A 149 -28.82 -19.14 41.45
N GLU A 150 -28.83 -19.26 40.13
CA GLU A 150 -28.98 -20.53 39.47
C GLU A 150 -27.72 -21.31 39.82
N ILE A 151 -27.82 -22.09 40.90
CA ILE A 151 -26.71 -22.88 41.40
C ILE A 151 -26.31 -23.82 40.26
N THR A 152 -25.09 -23.65 39.77
CA THR A 152 -24.64 -24.37 38.59
C THR A 152 -24.55 -25.87 38.91
N PRO A 153 -24.74 -26.77 37.93
CA PRO A 153 -24.63 -28.21 38.17
C PRO A 153 -23.31 -28.62 38.84
N GLU A 154 -22.23 -27.87 38.57
CA GLU A 154 -20.93 -28.06 39.21
C GLU A 154 -20.87 -27.64 40.68
N GLU A 155 -21.62 -26.62 41.09
CA GLU A 155 -21.73 -26.21 42.49
C GLU A 155 -22.58 -27.22 43.27
N ILE A 156 -23.68 -27.70 42.68
CA ILE A 156 -24.52 -28.76 43.26
C ILE A 156 -23.67 -30.03 43.52
N ALA A 157 -22.83 -30.43 42.56
CA ALA A 157 -21.95 -31.61 42.70
C ALA A 157 -20.82 -31.46 43.73
N LYS A 158 -20.58 -30.25 44.26
CA LYS A 158 -19.56 -29.94 45.27
C LYS A 158 -20.14 -29.73 46.67
N MET A 159 -21.47 -29.71 46.82
CA MET A 159 -22.13 -29.61 48.12
C MET A 159 -22.05 -30.90 48.92
N SER A 160 -22.07 -30.79 50.25
CA SER A 160 -22.29 -31.94 51.13
C SER A 160 -23.76 -32.41 51.09
N ASP A 161 -24.02 -33.67 51.44
CA ASP A 161 -25.37 -34.26 51.43
C ASP A 161 -26.39 -33.45 52.27
N GLU A 162 -25.94 -32.80 53.36
CA GLU A 162 -26.78 -31.94 54.19
C GLU A 162 -27.13 -30.60 53.54
N GLU A 163 -26.20 -30.03 52.78
CA GLU A 163 -26.42 -28.78 52.04
C GLU A 163 -27.32 -29.03 50.83
N PHE A 164 -27.10 -30.14 50.12
CA PHE A 164 -27.96 -30.59 49.02
C PHE A 164 -29.41 -30.79 49.48
N ARG A 165 -29.64 -31.44 50.63
CA ARG A 165 -30.98 -31.60 51.21
C ARG A 165 -31.68 -30.28 51.53
N LYS A 166 -30.96 -29.33 52.15
CA LYS A 166 -31.49 -28.00 52.47
C LYS A 166 -31.85 -27.23 51.21
N PHE A 167 -31.02 -27.32 50.17
CA PHE A 167 -31.30 -26.74 48.85
C PHE A 167 -32.54 -27.36 48.19
N GLU A 168 -32.68 -28.69 48.21
CA GLU A 168 -33.85 -29.39 47.68
C GLU A 168 -35.14 -28.98 48.39
N GLU A 169 -35.13 -28.88 49.73
CA GLU A 169 -36.27 -28.40 50.52
C GLU A 169 -36.63 -26.94 50.20
N GLU A 170 -35.65 -26.05 50.05
CA GLU A 170 -35.89 -24.64 49.71
C GLU A 170 -36.47 -24.49 48.30
N MET A 171 -35.94 -25.24 47.32
CA MET A 171 -36.45 -25.27 45.94
C MET A 171 -37.88 -25.82 45.88
N LYS A 172 -38.15 -26.92 46.60
CA LYS A 172 -39.48 -27.52 46.70
C LYS A 172 -40.49 -26.56 47.35
N LYS A 173 -40.08 -25.82 48.38
CA LYS A 173 -40.90 -24.78 49.03
C LYS A 173 -41.18 -23.60 48.11
N LYS A 174 -40.21 -23.16 47.30
CA LYS A 174 -40.38 -22.12 46.28
C LYS A 174 -41.36 -22.55 45.18
N MET A 175 -41.25 -23.78 44.66
CA MET A 175 -42.21 -24.29 43.67
C MET A 175 -43.62 -24.46 44.25
N ALA A 176 -43.75 -24.97 45.48
CA ALA A 176 -45.06 -25.12 46.13
C ALA A 176 -45.74 -23.78 46.44
N GLY A 177 -44.97 -22.72 46.75
CA GLY A 177 -45.48 -21.37 46.98
C GLY A 177 -45.91 -20.61 45.72
N GLY A 178 -45.56 -21.10 44.53
CA GLY A 178 -45.89 -20.45 43.24
C GLY A 178 -47.28 -20.74 42.69
N SER A 179 -48.04 -21.68 43.28
CA SER A 179 -49.37 -22.09 42.81
C SER A 179 -50.51 -21.34 43.52
N GLY A 180 -50.34 -20.02 43.74
CA GLY A 180 -51.25 -19.17 44.49
C GLY A 180 -51.36 -17.76 43.95
N ILE A 181 -51.91 -17.64 42.73
CA ILE A 181 -52.49 -16.40 42.16
C ILE A 181 -53.93 -16.75 41.75
#